data_AF-A0A086J5R8-F1
#
_entry.id   AF-A0A086J5R8-F1
#
_cell.length_a   1.000
_cell.length_b   1.000
_cell.length_c   1.000
_cell.angle_alpha   90.00
_cell.angle_beta   90.00
_cell.angle_gamma   90.00
#
_symmetry.space_group_name_H-M   'P 1'
#
loop_
_entity.id
_entity.type
_entity.pdbx_description
1 polymer ?
#
loop_
_entity_poly.entity_id
_entity_poly.type
_entity_poly.pdbx_seq_one_letter_code
_entity_poly.pdbx_strand_id
1 'polypeptide(L)'
;MHSIGCLLYHELSIPIRSLSLKIQIQCKYDIDTYFVLYNGKRKTWIMDDELLTIQNTLISLPSANFILSLPIPSDKYLYEIEDIAVLILNEKDQPVYFKTLYKKIKTKYGEKTKPKKYYAALLADSICFIQIRMFDAIGNSLKIWKVDKTNLGNFQKVKNMQQSISINTTDLMEKVNVSYDQKTAESTTSPYISQELPQTFFLPNGPVPSEDAKKSLPHNTPTPRYSFP
;
A
#
# COMPACT_ATOMS: atom_id res chain seq x y z
N MET A 1 -33.37 9.81 32.65
CA MET A 1 -33.37 8.38 32.27
C MET A 1 -32.45 8.23 31.08
N HIS A 2 -31.41 7.40 31.23
CA HIS A 2 -30.50 7.03 30.15
C HIS A 2 -31.25 6.13 29.17
N SER A 3 -31.18 6.43 27.88
CA SER A 3 -31.54 5.46 26.85
C SER A 3 -30.62 5.61 25.64
N ILE A 4 -29.69 4.65 25.59
CA ILE A 4 -29.26 3.90 24.41
C ILE A 4 -28.40 4.68 23.41
N GLY A 5 -27.09 4.40 23.50
CA GLY A 5 -26.08 4.80 22.53
C GLY A 5 -26.48 4.40 21.11
N CYS A 6 -26.47 5.38 20.22
CA CYS A 6 -26.61 5.16 18.80
C CYS A 6 -25.31 4.51 18.28
N LEU A 7 -25.34 3.19 18.16
CA LEU A 7 -24.37 2.42 17.38
C LEU A 7 -24.66 2.65 15.89
N LEU A 8 -24.09 3.69 15.31
CA LEU A 8 -23.93 3.78 13.86
C LEU A 8 -22.44 3.85 13.54
N TYR A 9 -21.72 2.74 13.78
CA TYR A 9 -20.47 2.49 13.08
C TYR A 9 -20.80 2.03 11.66
N HIS A 10 -21.26 2.95 10.81
CA HIS A 10 -21.30 2.66 9.37
C HIS A 10 -19.86 2.66 8.86
N GLU A 11 -19.34 1.47 8.55
CA GLU A 11 -18.04 1.34 7.90
C GLU A 11 -18.17 1.84 6.45
N LEU A 12 -17.62 3.02 6.20
CA LEU A 12 -17.53 3.60 4.86
C LEU A 12 -16.19 3.23 4.23
N SER A 13 -16.21 2.36 3.23
CA SER A 13 -15.01 1.99 2.47
C SER A 13 -14.87 2.85 1.21
N ILE A 14 -13.88 3.74 1.19
CA ILE A 14 -13.56 4.58 0.03
C ILE A 14 -12.33 4.03 -0.68
N PRO A 15 -12.40 3.70 -1.98
CA PRO A 15 -11.23 3.22 -2.71
C PRO A 15 -10.19 4.34 -2.88
N ILE A 16 -8.97 4.07 -2.44
CA ILE A 16 -7.82 4.97 -2.62
C ILE A 16 -7.18 4.71 -3.98
N ARG A 17 -7.17 5.72 -4.84
CA ARG A 17 -6.62 5.68 -6.21
C ARG A 17 -5.47 6.67 -6.43
N SER A 18 -5.12 7.43 -5.41
CA SER A 18 -4.02 8.40 -5.44
C SER A 18 -2.99 8.11 -4.35
N LEU A 19 -1.75 8.54 -4.58
CA LEU A 19 -0.68 8.59 -3.59
C LEU A 19 -0.76 9.82 -2.66
N SER A 20 -1.75 10.69 -2.84
CA SER A 20 -1.98 11.87 -2.02
C SER A 20 -3.47 12.02 -1.72
N LEU A 21 -3.79 12.21 -0.45
CA LEU A 21 -5.14 12.41 0.03
C LEU A 21 -5.26 13.78 0.69
N LYS A 22 -6.43 14.40 0.51
CA LYS A 22 -6.92 15.48 1.36
C LYS A 22 -8.21 15.01 1.98
N ILE A 23 -8.31 15.03 3.30
CA ILE A 23 -9.50 14.56 4.00
C ILE A 23 -10.07 15.74 4.74
N GLN A 24 -11.31 16.12 4.42
CA GLN A 24 -12.01 17.23 5.03
C GLN A 24 -13.26 16.72 5.71
N ILE A 25 -13.40 17.01 7.00
CA ILE A 25 -14.53 16.55 7.79
C ILE A 25 -15.23 17.80 8.32
N GLN A 26 -16.43 18.03 7.81
CA GLN A 26 -17.26 19.15 8.21
C GLN A 26 -18.25 18.67 9.27
N CYS A 27 -18.00 19.11 10.50
CA CYS A 27 -18.92 18.99 11.62
C CYS A 27 -19.79 20.27 11.70
N LYS A 28 -20.75 20.28 12.64
CA LYS A 28 -21.74 21.37 12.76
C LYS A 28 -21.13 22.77 12.91
N TYR A 29 -19.96 22.88 13.53
CA TYR A 29 -19.30 24.17 13.81
C TYR A 29 -17.85 24.27 13.30
N ASP A 30 -17.23 23.15 12.95
CA ASP A 30 -15.79 23.08 12.63
C ASP A 30 -15.54 22.26 11.36
N ILE A 31 -14.41 22.56 10.71
CA ILE A 31 -13.89 21.81 9.57
C ILE A 31 -12.47 21.35 9.90
N ASP A 32 -12.31 20.04 10.06
CA ASP A 32 -10.99 19.43 10.19
C ASP A 32 -10.45 19.07 8.81
N THR A 33 -9.19 19.42 8.53
CA THR A 33 -8.53 19.10 7.25
C THR A 33 -7.22 18.39 7.51
N TYR A 34 -7.04 17.23 6.88
CA TYR A 34 -5.84 16.41 6.97
C TYR A 34 -5.24 16.19 5.58
N PHE A 35 -3.91 16.21 5.51
CA PHE A 35 -3.17 15.92 4.29
C PHE A 35 -2.33 14.68 4.48
N VAL A 36 -2.50 13.71 3.59
CA VAL A 36 -1.83 12.42 3.69
C VAL A 36 -1.09 12.10 2.40
N LEU A 37 0.15 11.64 2.52
CA LEU A 37 1.03 11.32 1.40
C LEU A 37 1.60 9.92 1.55
N TYR A 38 1.53 9.13 0.48
CA TYR A 38 2.08 7.79 0.52
C TYR A 38 3.57 7.80 0.20
N ASN A 39 4.39 7.33 1.14
CA ASN A 39 5.80 7.07 0.92
C ASN A 39 5.98 5.69 0.26
N GLY A 40 6.17 5.68 -1.06
CA GLY A 40 6.37 4.44 -1.82
C GLY A 40 7.61 3.64 -1.43
N LYS A 41 8.68 4.28 -0.95
CA LYS A 41 9.90 3.59 -0.50
C LYS A 41 9.64 2.81 0.80
N ARG A 42 8.96 3.44 1.76
CA ARG A 42 8.70 2.89 3.10
C ARG A 42 7.37 2.14 3.20
N LYS A 43 6.54 2.18 2.16
CA LYS A 43 5.21 1.57 2.09
C LYS A 43 4.26 2.00 3.22
N THR A 44 4.25 3.29 3.53
CA THR A 44 3.51 3.87 4.66
C THR A 44 2.97 5.25 4.29
N TRP A 45 1.91 5.68 4.97
CA TRP A 45 1.37 7.03 4.86
C TRP A 45 2.15 7.99 5.77
N ILE A 46 2.25 9.24 5.33
CA ILE A 46 2.75 10.38 6.10
C ILE A 46 1.58 11.34 6.25
N MET A 47 1.22 11.72 7.46
CA MET A 47 0.19 12.72 7.76
C MET A 47 0.81 13.81 8.61
N ASP A 48 0.72 15.07 8.20
CA ASP A 48 1.21 16.23 8.97
C ASP A 48 2.63 16.04 9.56
N ASP A 49 3.53 15.51 8.72
CA ASP A 49 4.92 15.15 9.05
C ASP A 49 5.13 13.99 10.04
N GLU A 50 4.09 13.23 10.39
CA GLU A 50 4.20 12.00 11.16
C GLU A 50 4.05 10.75 10.28
N LEU A 51 4.92 9.75 10.52
CA LEU A 51 4.86 8.46 9.84
C LEU A 51 3.80 7.57 10.47
N LEU A 52 2.85 7.12 9.66
CA LEU A 52 1.77 6.23 10.07
C LEU A 52 2.23 4.77 9.93
N THR A 53 2.94 4.25 10.92
CA THR A 53 3.44 2.87 10.90
C THR A 53 2.30 1.83 11.06
N ILE A 54 2.53 0.65 10.47
CA ILE A 54 1.52 -0.31 10.02
C ILE A 54 0.69 -0.91 11.17
N GLN A 55 -0.63 -0.65 11.16
CA GLN A 55 -1.72 -1.67 11.13
C GLN A 55 -3.09 -1.08 11.47
N ASN A 56 -3.17 0.10 12.05
CA ASN A 56 -4.42 0.74 12.43
C ASN A 56 -4.13 2.23 12.50
N THR A 57 -4.04 2.88 11.34
CA THR A 57 -4.06 4.34 11.25
C THR A 57 -5.46 4.82 11.58
N LEU A 58 -5.91 4.50 12.79
CA LEU A 58 -7.13 4.96 13.42
C LEU A 58 -6.83 6.38 13.84
N ILE A 59 -7.05 7.32 12.92
CA ILE A 59 -6.99 8.73 13.27
C ILE A 59 -8.27 8.98 14.07
N SER A 60 -8.12 9.07 15.39
CA SER A 60 -9.20 9.48 16.29
C SER A 60 -9.47 10.95 16.01
N LEU A 61 -10.72 11.27 15.69
CA LEU A 61 -11.18 12.61 15.34
C LEU A 61 -12.07 13.09 16.49
N PRO A 62 -11.51 13.78 17.51
CA PRO A 62 -12.22 14.04 18.77
C PRO A 62 -13.44 14.96 18.58
N SER A 63 -13.38 15.85 17.59
CA SER A 63 -14.43 16.77 17.17
C SER A 63 -15.64 16.05 16.55
N ALA A 64 -15.42 14.87 15.96
CA ALA A 64 -16.36 14.21 15.08
C ALA A 64 -16.78 12.80 15.56
N ASN A 65 -16.16 12.27 16.61
CA ASN A 65 -16.32 10.89 17.09
C ASN A 65 -16.07 9.81 16.01
N PHE A 66 -15.34 10.14 14.95
CA PHE A 66 -14.98 9.19 13.90
C PHE A 66 -13.59 8.61 14.14
N ILE A 67 -13.44 7.38 13.65
CA ILE A 67 -12.14 6.75 13.49
C ILE A 67 -11.93 6.54 12.00
N LEU A 68 -11.02 7.29 11.41
CA LEU A 68 -10.61 7.06 10.03
C LEU A 68 -9.59 5.92 10.04
N SER A 69 -9.77 4.89 9.21
CA SER A 69 -8.75 3.88 8.93
C SER A 69 -8.25 4.05 7.50
N LEU A 70 -6.95 4.32 7.33
CA LEU A 70 -6.33 4.45 6.01
C LEU A 70 -5.63 3.14 5.63
N PRO A 71 -6.24 2.29 4.80
CA PRO A 71 -5.53 1.13 4.29
C PRO A 71 -4.34 1.58 3.44
N ILE A 72 -3.30 0.74 3.40
CA ILE A 72 -2.22 0.90 2.43
C ILE A 72 -2.88 0.95 1.04
N PRO A 73 -2.51 1.92 0.19
CA PRO A 73 -3.02 1.97 -1.17
C PRO A 73 -2.82 0.60 -1.83
N SER A 74 -3.86 0.08 -2.50
CA SER A 74 -3.79 -1.27 -3.04
C SER A 74 -2.63 -1.40 -4.03
N ASP A 75 -1.64 -2.25 -3.70
CA ASP A 75 -0.50 -2.56 -4.59
C ASP A 75 -0.98 -2.92 -6.01
N LYS A 76 -2.13 -3.60 -6.09
CA LYS A 76 -2.85 -3.96 -7.33
C LYS A 76 -3.13 -2.72 -8.19
N TYR A 77 -3.71 -1.68 -7.58
CA TYR A 77 -4.25 -0.52 -8.26
C TYR A 77 -3.29 0.66 -8.35
N LEU A 78 -2.05 0.58 -7.86
CA LEU A 78 -1.13 1.72 -7.91
C LEU A 78 0.23 1.41 -8.52
N TYR A 79 0.70 0.17 -8.42
CA TYR A 79 2.03 -0.20 -8.90
C TYR A 79 1.98 -1.31 -9.94
N GLU A 80 1.23 -2.37 -9.66
CA GLU A 80 1.26 -3.55 -10.52
C GLU A 80 0.62 -3.30 -11.90
N ILE A 81 -0.42 -2.46 -12.02
CA ILE A 81 -0.98 -2.09 -13.34
C ILE A 81 0.08 -1.46 -14.24
N GLU A 82 0.88 -0.52 -13.74
CA GLU A 82 1.96 0.11 -14.51
C GLU A 82 3.04 -0.89 -14.88
N ASP A 83 3.47 -1.69 -13.90
CA ASP A 83 4.50 -2.70 -14.11
C ASP A 83 4.11 -3.72 -15.17
N ILE A 84 2.85 -4.20 -15.14
CA ILE A 84 2.32 -5.11 -16.15
C ILE A 84 2.16 -4.41 -17.49
N ALA A 85 1.71 -3.15 -17.51
CA ALA A 85 1.58 -2.39 -18.75
C ALA A 85 2.93 -2.21 -19.46
N VAL A 86 4.00 -1.90 -18.73
CA VAL A 86 5.36 -1.82 -19.30
C VAL A 86 5.78 -3.15 -19.94
N LEU A 87 5.51 -4.28 -19.28
CA LEU A 87 5.84 -5.61 -19.82
C LEU A 87 5.09 -5.91 -21.12
N ILE A 88 3.86 -5.43 -21.28
CA ILE A 88 3.08 -5.59 -22.52
C ILE A 88 3.56 -4.61 -23.59
N LEU A 89 3.80 -3.33 -23.24
CA LEU A 89 4.21 -2.29 -24.18
C LEU A 89 5.61 -2.51 -24.76
N ASN A 90 6.49 -3.20 -24.03
CA ASN A 90 7.82 -3.57 -24.52
C ASN A 90 7.80 -4.60 -25.66
N GLU A 91 6.68 -5.31 -25.87
CA GLU A 91 6.52 -6.31 -26.92
C GLU A 91 6.11 -5.71 -28.25
N LYS A 92 6.80 -4.65 -28.69
CA LYS A 92 6.54 -3.85 -29.91
C LYS A 92 6.17 -4.75 -31.11
N ASP A 93 4.86 -4.97 -31.28
CA ASP A 93 4.19 -5.71 -32.37
C ASP A 93 4.00 -7.24 -32.20
N GLN A 94 4.34 -7.83 -31.06
CA GLN A 94 4.00 -9.24 -30.78
C GLN A 94 2.70 -9.39 -29.98
N PRO A 95 1.84 -10.38 -30.32
CA PRO A 95 0.68 -10.72 -29.51
C PRO A 95 1.12 -11.19 -28.12
N VAL A 96 0.71 -10.46 -27.08
CA VAL A 96 1.09 -10.81 -25.70
C VAL A 96 0.09 -11.79 -25.10
N TYR A 97 0.46 -13.07 -25.09
CA TYR A 97 -0.30 -14.12 -24.41
C TYR A 97 -0.10 -14.07 -22.90
N PHE A 98 -1.14 -14.43 -22.15
CA PHE A 98 -1.05 -14.48 -20.68
C PHE A 98 0.07 -15.40 -20.18
N LYS A 99 0.29 -16.55 -20.82
CA LYS A 99 1.37 -17.48 -20.46
C LYS A 99 2.75 -16.83 -20.57
N THR A 100 2.99 -16.10 -21.66
CA THR A 100 4.24 -15.37 -21.91
C THR A 100 4.41 -14.22 -20.93
N LEU A 101 3.35 -13.44 -20.74
CA LEU A 101 3.33 -12.33 -19.78
C LEU A 101 3.64 -12.83 -18.35
N TYR A 102 2.97 -13.88 -17.89
CA TYR A 102 3.19 -14.44 -16.56
C TYR A 102 4.62 -14.95 -16.37
N LYS A 103 5.25 -15.52 -17.40
CA LYS A 103 6.67 -15.89 -17.34
C LYS A 103 7.56 -14.68 -17.05
N LYS A 104 7.29 -13.54 -17.71
CA LYS A 104 8.03 -12.28 -17.49
C LYS A 104 7.78 -11.67 -16.13
N ILE A 105 6.54 -11.70 -15.65
CA ILE A 105 6.18 -11.31 -14.29
C ILE A 105 7.01 -12.14 -13.29
N LYS A 106 7.07 -13.46 -13.48
CA LYS A 106 7.86 -14.35 -12.63
C LYS A 106 9.35 -14.02 -12.66
N THR A 107 9.89 -13.69 -13.82
CA THR A 107 11.28 -13.23 -13.96
C THR A 107 11.51 -11.91 -13.23
N LYS A 108 10.57 -10.95 -13.29
CA LYS A 108 10.71 -9.63 -12.65
C LYS A 108 10.60 -9.68 -11.12
N TYR A 109 9.65 -10.42 -10.57
CA TYR A 109 9.37 -10.43 -9.12
C TYR A 109 9.98 -11.62 -8.36
N GLY A 110 10.46 -12.65 -9.06
CA GLY A 110 11.07 -13.83 -8.45
C GLY A 110 10.12 -14.52 -7.46
N GLU A 111 10.60 -14.74 -6.24
CA GLU A 111 9.83 -15.38 -5.16
C GLU A 111 8.62 -14.56 -4.69
N LYS A 112 8.61 -13.24 -4.93
CA LYS A 112 7.48 -12.35 -4.57
C LYS A 112 6.33 -12.41 -5.57
N THR A 113 6.42 -13.27 -6.59
CA THR A 113 5.40 -13.39 -7.64
C THR A 113 4.10 -13.98 -7.08
N LYS A 114 2.98 -13.28 -7.30
CA LYS A 114 1.65 -13.75 -6.90
C LYS A 114 1.15 -14.90 -7.80
N PRO A 115 0.12 -15.67 -7.40
CA PRO A 115 -0.42 -16.76 -8.20
C PRO A 115 -0.95 -16.30 -9.57
N LYS A 116 -0.96 -17.18 -10.58
CA LYS A 116 -1.54 -16.90 -11.92
C LYS A 116 -2.94 -16.30 -11.87
N LYS A 117 -3.80 -16.82 -11.00
CA LYS A 117 -5.19 -16.35 -10.86
C LYS A 117 -5.26 -14.86 -10.49
N TYR A 118 -4.32 -14.39 -9.68
CA TYR A 118 -4.23 -12.99 -9.29
C TYR A 118 -3.99 -12.07 -10.49
N TYR A 119 -2.97 -12.37 -11.32
CA TYR A 119 -2.67 -11.54 -12.49
C TYR A 119 -3.71 -11.67 -13.60
N ALA A 120 -4.35 -12.83 -13.73
CA ALA A 120 -5.47 -13.00 -14.64
C ALA A 120 -6.65 -12.10 -14.25
N ALA A 121 -6.98 -12.03 -12.95
CA ALA A 121 -7.99 -11.11 -12.43
C ALA A 121 -7.56 -9.64 -12.59
N LEU A 122 -6.30 -9.30 -12.29
CA LEU A 122 -5.77 -7.94 -12.50
C LEU A 122 -5.97 -7.45 -13.94
N LEU A 123 -5.67 -8.30 -14.92
CA LEU A 123 -5.83 -7.97 -16.34
C LEU A 123 -7.32 -7.84 -16.73
N ALA A 124 -8.18 -8.69 -16.18
CA ALA A 124 -9.61 -8.68 -16.51
C ALA A 124 -10.38 -7.52 -15.83
N ASP A 125 -10.03 -7.17 -14.59
CA ASP A 125 -10.75 -6.18 -13.80
C ASP A 125 -10.31 -4.74 -14.10
N SER A 126 -9.13 -4.56 -14.72
CA SER A 126 -8.57 -3.23 -14.96
C SER A 126 -8.91 -2.72 -16.35
N ILE A 127 -9.45 -1.51 -16.41
CA ILE A 127 -9.75 -0.77 -17.64
C ILE A 127 -8.50 -0.43 -18.47
N CYS A 128 -7.30 -0.60 -17.91
CA CYS A 128 -6.04 -0.32 -18.60
C CYS A 128 -5.62 -1.45 -19.55
N PHE A 129 -6.27 -2.61 -19.49
CA PHE A 129 -5.95 -3.76 -20.32
C PHE A 129 -7.15 -4.21 -21.14
N ILE A 130 -6.88 -4.53 -22.40
CA ILE A 130 -7.90 -4.99 -23.36
C ILE A 130 -7.57 -6.44 -23.71
N GLN A 131 -8.54 -7.33 -23.47
CA GLN A 131 -8.47 -8.70 -23.99
C GLN A 131 -8.97 -8.71 -25.43
N ILE A 132 -8.12 -9.18 -26.35
CA ILE A 132 -8.51 -9.38 -27.74
C ILE A 132 -8.51 -10.89 -28.02
N ARG A 133 -9.60 -11.35 -28.63
CA ARG A 133 -9.70 -12.70 -29.16
C ARG A 133 -9.23 -12.66 -30.62
N MET A 134 -8.22 -13.47 -30.94
CA MET A 134 -7.72 -13.71 -32.29
C MET A 134 -7.94 -15.17 -32.65
N PHE A 135 -7.90 -15.49 -33.93
CA PHE A 135 -7.90 -16.86 -34.40
C PHE A 135 -6.55 -17.15 -35.07
N ASP A 136 -5.96 -18.30 -34.78
CA ASP A 136 -4.78 -18.74 -35.52
C ASP A 136 -5.15 -19.21 -36.94
N ALA A 137 -4.15 -19.53 -37.76
CA ALA A 137 -4.35 -19.99 -39.14
C ALA A 137 -5.14 -21.31 -39.24
N ILE A 138 -5.33 -22.02 -38.13
CA ILE A 138 -6.03 -23.31 -38.03
C ILE A 138 -7.44 -23.12 -37.41
N GLY A 139 -7.80 -21.88 -37.02
CA GLY A 139 -9.11 -21.52 -36.46
C GLY A 139 -9.20 -21.64 -34.93
N ASN A 140 -8.10 -21.86 -34.21
CA ASN A 140 -8.15 -21.88 -32.75
C ASN A 140 -8.25 -20.45 -32.18
N SER A 141 -9.18 -20.26 -31.24
CA SER A 141 -9.32 -19.00 -30.51
C SER A 141 -8.15 -18.78 -29.55
N LEU A 142 -7.33 -17.77 -29.85
CA LEU A 142 -6.27 -17.26 -29.00
C LEU A 142 -6.72 -16.00 -28.25
N LYS A 143 -6.30 -15.87 -26.99
CA LYS A 143 -6.53 -14.67 -26.18
C LYS A 143 -5.21 -13.94 -25.99
N ILE A 144 -5.19 -12.68 -26.41
CA ILE A 144 -4.04 -11.78 -26.24
C ILE A 144 -4.45 -10.58 -25.42
N TRP A 145 -3.46 -9.95 -24.79
CA TRP A 145 -3.65 -8.73 -23.99
C TRP A 145 -2.95 -7.56 -24.66
N LYS A 146 -3.65 -6.42 -24.71
CA LYS A 146 -3.09 -5.12 -25.09
C LYS A 146 -3.29 -4.13 -23.96
N VAL A 147 -2.51 -3.06 -23.97
CA VAL A 147 -2.67 -1.93 -23.07
C VAL A 147 -3.52 -0.86 -23.76
N ASP A 148 -4.55 -0.40 -23.07
CA ASP A 148 -5.24 0.84 -23.40
C ASP A 148 -4.39 2.01 -22.93
N LYS A 149 -3.68 2.66 -23.85
CA LYS A 149 -2.76 3.77 -23.53
C LYS A 149 -3.49 4.98 -22.95
N THR A 150 -4.73 5.22 -23.38
CA THR A 150 -5.54 6.35 -22.90
C THR A 150 -5.94 6.11 -21.45
N ASN A 151 -6.48 4.93 -21.14
CA ASN A 151 -6.87 4.59 -19.78
C ASN A 151 -5.65 4.44 -18.85
N LEU A 152 -4.52 3.94 -19.35
CA LEU A 152 -3.26 3.95 -18.60
C LEU A 152 -2.77 5.38 -18.29
N GLY A 153 -2.86 6.31 -19.25
CA GLY A 153 -2.53 7.71 -19.04
C GLY A 153 -3.44 8.37 -18.00
N ASN A 154 -4.75 8.11 -18.08
CA ASN A 154 -5.73 8.60 -17.10
C ASN A 154 -5.44 8.03 -15.69
N PHE A 155 -5.11 6.74 -15.62
CA PHE A 155 -4.69 6.07 -14.38
C PHE A 155 -3.46 6.75 -13.76
N GLN A 156 -2.41 6.99 -14.55
CA GLN A 156 -1.19 7.66 -14.09
C GLN A 156 -1.47 9.10 -13.65
N LYS A 157 -2.38 9.79 -14.33
CA LYS A 157 -2.81 11.14 -13.95
C LYS A 157 -3.52 11.13 -12.59
N VAL A 158 -4.53 10.27 -12.41
CA VAL A 158 -5.30 10.14 -11.16
C VAL A 158 -4.40 9.72 -9.99
N LYS A 159 -3.46 8.78 -10.22
CA LYS A 159 -2.47 8.35 -9.23
C LYS A 159 -1.65 9.51 -8.66
N ASN A 160 -1.34 10.50 -9.49
CA ASN A 160 -0.51 11.65 -9.15
C ASN A 160 -1.30 12.90 -8.72
N MET A 161 -2.62 12.92 -8.91
CA MET A 161 -3.53 13.94 -8.39
C MET A 161 -3.65 13.85 -6.87
N GLN A 162 -4.30 14.82 -6.23
CA GLN A 162 -4.75 14.70 -4.85
C GLN A 162 -6.19 14.16 -4.86
N GLN A 163 -6.45 13.05 -4.16
CA GLN A 163 -7.81 12.56 -3.96
C GLN A 163 -8.38 13.25 -2.72
N SER A 164 -9.32 14.15 -2.94
CA SER A 164 -10.02 14.88 -1.89
C SER A 164 -11.25 14.09 -1.46
N ILE A 165 -11.36 13.81 -0.16
CA ILE A 165 -12.47 13.12 0.48
C ILE A 165 -13.11 14.11 1.43
N SER A 166 -14.33 14.54 1.14
CA SER A 166 -15.09 15.45 2.00
C SER A 166 -16.25 14.69 2.65
N ILE A 167 -16.29 14.68 3.97
CA ILE A 167 -17.32 14.03 4.77
C ILE A 167 -18.07 15.14 5.53
N ASN A 168 -19.36 15.29 5.26
CA ASN A 168 -20.23 16.20 6.01
C ASN A 168 -21.14 15.36 6.91
N THR A 169 -21.13 15.67 8.21
CA THR A 169 -21.75 14.85 9.27
C THR A 169 -22.86 15.61 10.02
N THR A 170 -23.40 16.67 9.42
CA THR A 170 -24.37 17.56 10.10
C THR A 170 -25.72 16.89 10.37
N ASP A 171 -26.12 16.95 11.66
CA ASP A 171 -27.35 16.59 12.38
C ASP A 171 -28.22 15.38 11.95
N LEU A 172 -28.31 14.98 10.67
CA LEU A 172 -29.13 13.84 10.20
C LEU A 172 -28.66 13.19 8.87
N MET A 173 -27.59 13.67 8.22
CA MET A 173 -27.10 13.09 6.96
C MET A 173 -25.57 13.03 6.89
N GLU A 174 -25.05 11.87 6.52
CA GLU A 174 -23.66 11.69 6.10
C GLU A 174 -23.58 11.87 4.58
N LYS A 175 -22.85 12.89 4.12
CA LYS A 175 -22.54 13.06 2.70
C LYS A 175 -21.04 12.92 2.47
N VAL A 176 -20.69 11.98 1.60
CA VAL A 176 -19.31 11.71 1.19
C VAL A 176 -19.15 12.15 -0.25
N ASN A 177 -18.25 13.10 -0.48
CA ASN A 177 -17.83 13.49 -1.82
C ASN A 177 -16.37 13.11 -2.03
N VAL A 178 -16.08 12.50 -3.18
CA VAL A 178 -14.72 12.18 -3.61
C VAL A 178 -14.43 12.94 -4.88
N SER A 179 -13.41 13.80 -4.86
CA SER A 179 -12.92 14.55 -6.02
C SER A 179 -11.43 14.31 -6.24
N TYR A 180 -10.95 14.72 -7.41
CA TYR A 180 -9.53 14.64 -7.78
C TYR A 180 -9.05 16.01 -8.21
N ASP A 181 -8.16 16.59 -7.42
CA ASP A 181 -7.66 17.94 -7.60
C ASP A 181 -6.17 17.90 -7.99
N GLN A 182 -5.67 18.96 -8.62
CA GLN A 182 -4.23 19.11 -8.80
C GLN A 182 -3.57 19.31 -7.43
N LYS A 183 -2.38 18.70 -7.22
CA LYS A 183 -1.63 18.88 -5.97
C LYS A 183 -1.28 20.36 -5.77
N THR A 184 -1.71 20.94 -4.66
CA THR A 184 -1.21 22.23 -4.18
C THR A 184 0.21 22.05 -3.61
N ALA A 185 1.09 23.02 -3.90
CA ALA A 185 2.52 22.97 -3.59
C ALA A 185 2.84 22.78 -2.08
N GLU A 186 1.92 23.15 -1.19
CA GLU A 186 2.07 23.03 0.27
C GLU A 186 2.20 21.59 0.76
N SER A 187 1.73 20.60 -0.01
CA SER A 187 1.82 19.18 0.33
C SER A 187 3.15 18.51 -0.08
N THR A 188 4.17 19.26 -0.48
CA THR A 188 5.36 18.68 -1.13
C THR A 188 6.58 18.51 -0.22
N THR A 189 6.59 19.12 0.97
CA THR A 189 7.78 19.23 1.81
C THR A 189 7.64 18.49 3.12
N SER A 190 7.53 17.16 3.08
CA SER A 190 7.79 16.35 4.28
C SER A 190 9.25 15.88 4.30
N PRO A 191 10.03 16.11 5.39
CA PRO A 191 11.42 15.67 5.48
C PRO A 191 11.55 14.14 5.32
N TYR A 192 10.49 13.37 5.62
CA TYR A 192 10.46 11.92 5.47
C TYR A 192 10.37 11.42 4.02
N ILE A 193 10.00 12.28 3.06
CA ILE A 193 10.03 11.96 1.62
C ILE A 193 11.48 12.01 1.09
N SER A 194 12.28 12.94 1.63
CA SER A 194 13.66 13.22 1.17
C SER A 194 14.74 12.51 1.98
N GLN A 195 14.46 12.07 3.20
CA GLN A 195 15.45 11.39 4.05
C GLN A 195 15.54 9.90 3.70
N GLU A 196 16.62 9.52 3.00
CA GLU A 196 17.22 8.21 3.18
C GLU A 196 17.65 8.11 4.64
N LEU A 197 16.98 7.25 5.43
CA LEU A 197 17.49 6.93 6.75
C LEU A 197 18.93 6.42 6.56
N PRO A 198 19.90 6.86 7.38
CA PRO A 198 21.20 6.23 7.38
C PRO A 198 20.96 4.74 7.59
N GLN A 199 21.53 3.92 6.70
CA GLN A 199 21.57 2.49 6.89
C GLN A 199 22.09 2.26 8.30
N THR A 200 21.26 1.63 9.15
CA THR A 200 21.70 1.16 10.45
C THR A 200 22.98 0.36 10.21
N PHE A 201 24.09 0.88 10.73
CA PHE A 201 25.35 0.17 10.77
C PHE A 201 25.09 -1.17 11.44
N PHE A 202 25.19 -2.25 10.67
CA PHE A 202 25.42 -3.56 11.27
C PHE A 202 26.77 -3.47 11.95
N LEU A 203 26.78 -3.49 13.28
CA LEU A 203 27.99 -3.85 14.01
C LEU A 203 28.43 -5.22 13.46
N PRO A 204 29.69 -5.40 13.02
CA PRO A 204 30.16 -6.71 12.62
C PRO A 204 30.04 -7.62 13.84
N ASN A 205 29.38 -8.76 13.64
CA ASN A 205 29.29 -9.84 14.61
C ASN A 205 30.65 -10.00 15.30
N GLY A 206 30.66 -9.84 16.63
CA GLY A 206 31.77 -10.26 17.45
C GLY A 206 32.10 -11.74 17.17
N PRO A 207 33.35 -12.16 17.37
CA PRO A 207 33.80 -13.47 16.92
C PRO A 207 32.96 -14.58 17.56
N VAL A 208 32.48 -15.46 16.68
CA VAL A 208 31.84 -16.73 17.01
C VAL A 208 32.77 -17.52 17.93
N PRO A 209 32.34 -18.00 19.11
CA PRO A 209 33.15 -18.92 19.89
C PRO A 209 33.25 -20.25 19.12
N SER A 210 34.47 -20.62 18.73
CA SER A 210 34.78 -21.90 18.12
C SER A 210 34.52 -23.04 19.11
N GLU A 211 33.80 -24.07 18.65
CA GLU A 211 33.71 -25.38 19.30
C GLU A 211 35.10 -26.03 19.38
N ASP A 212 35.89 -25.70 20.39
CA ASP A 212 37.04 -26.49 20.83
C ASP A 212 37.40 -26.12 22.27
N ALA A 213 36.50 -26.44 23.19
CA ALA A 213 36.79 -26.48 24.62
C ALA A 213 36.10 -27.69 25.27
N LYS A 214 36.24 -28.87 24.64
CA LYS A 214 36.05 -30.16 25.31
C LYS A 214 37.42 -30.73 25.65
N LYS A 215 37.88 -30.51 26.88
CA LYS A 215 38.66 -31.42 27.75
C LYS A 215 39.49 -30.60 28.73
N SER A 216 39.02 -30.51 29.96
CA SER A 216 39.81 -30.79 31.17
C SER A 216 38.98 -30.45 32.42
N LEU A 217 38.44 -31.50 33.05
CA LEU A 217 38.25 -31.54 34.50
C LEU A 217 39.60 -32.02 35.09
N PRO A 218 39.98 -31.56 36.30
CA PRO A 218 39.48 -32.26 37.49
C PRO A 218 39.21 -31.40 38.74
N HIS A 219 38.27 -31.91 39.54
CA HIS A 219 38.17 -31.95 41.00
C HIS A 219 38.61 -30.77 41.88
N ASN A 220 37.65 -30.17 42.62
CA ASN A 220 37.38 -30.46 44.05
C ASN A 220 36.35 -29.47 44.65
N THR A 221 35.37 -30.01 45.37
CA THR A 221 34.45 -29.37 46.35
C THR A 221 35.22 -28.70 47.52
N PRO A 222 34.62 -27.80 48.37
CA PRO A 222 33.24 -27.83 48.87
C PRO A 222 32.48 -26.49 49.01
N THR A 223 31.17 -26.63 49.17
CA THR A 223 30.17 -25.63 49.63
C THR A 223 30.57 -24.85 50.87
N PRO A 224 30.11 -23.59 50.97
CA PRO A 224 29.56 -23.08 52.23
C PRO A 224 28.13 -22.52 52.09
N ARG A 225 27.31 -22.87 53.09
CA ARG A 225 26.04 -22.23 53.48
C ARG A 225 26.30 -20.80 53.96
N TYR A 226 25.40 -19.85 53.73
CA TYR A 226 24.97 -18.75 54.64
C TYR A 226 23.76 -18.04 53.98
N SER A 227 22.52 -18.29 54.44
CA SER A 227 21.69 -17.45 55.35
C SER A 227 21.52 -15.98 54.92
N PHE A 228 20.28 -15.64 54.56
CA PHE A 228 19.79 -14.28 54.33
C PHE A 228 19.50 -13.55 55.66
N PRO A 229 19.66 -12.22 55.72
CA PRO A 229 18.92 -11.37 56.64
C PRO A 229 17.46 -11.18 56.19
#